data_AF-A0A947A8K2-F1
#
_entry.id   AF-A0A947A8K2-F1
#
_cell.length_a   1.000
_cell.length_b   1.000
_cell.length_c   1.000
_cell.angle_alpha   90.00
_cell.angle_beta   90.00
_cell.angle_gamma   90.00
#
_symmetry.space_group_name_H-M   'P 1'
#
loop_
_entity.id
_entity.type
_entity.pdbx_description
1 polymer ?
#
loop_
_entity_poly.entity_id
_entity_poly.type
_entity_poly.pdbx_seq_one_letter_code
_entity_poly.pdbx_strand_id
1 'polypeptide(L)'
;MKKILWLFAFGGLFLLSCSDDDVVVDQIPDPDPIVYTSGTANFSNYVAVGNSITAGYSDNALFIDGQTNSFPSMLAENFALAGGGDFNIPFMADNLGGATLGGQPILGNRLILDFSSG
;
A
#
# COMPACT_ATOMS: atom_id res chain seq x y z
N MET A 1 14.09 48.04 -40.08
CA MET A 1 13.40 46.90 -40.71
C MET A 1 14.19 45.58 -40.68
N LYS A 2 15.53 45.57 -40.76
CA LYS A 2 16.33 44.31 -40.73
C LYS A 2 16.24 43.49 -39.43
N LYS A 3 16.01 44.14 -38.27
CA LYS A 3 15.88 43.46 -36.96
C LYS A 3 14.51 42.78 -36.77
N ILE A 4 13.46 43.27 -37.43
CA ILE A 4 12.11 42.67 -37.40
C ILE A 4 12.09 41.36 -38.21
N LEU A 5 12.85 41.31 -39.31
CA LEU A 5 12.97 40.12 -40.16
C LEU A 5 13.63 38.95 -39.42
N TRP A 6 14.61 39.22 -38.56
CA TRP A 6 15.22 38.20 -37.70
C TRP A 6 14.27 37.68 -36.63
N LEU A 7 13.38 38.53 -36.13
CA LEU A 7 12.39 38.16 -35.11
C LEU A 7 11.28 37.28 -35.69
N PHE A 8 10.86 37.52 -36.94
CA PHE A 8 9.95 36.64 -37.68
C PHE A 8 10.61 35.31 -38.06
N ALA A 9 11.90 35.30 -38.40
CA ALA A 9 12.63 34.07 -38.70
C ALA A 9 12.79 33.16 -37.47
N PHE A 10 13.08 33.73 -36.28
CA PHE A 10 13.15 32.95 -35.03
C PHE A 10 11.78 32.55 -34.49
N GLY A 11 10.75 33.38 -34.67
CA GLY A 11 9.37 33.05 -34.27
C GLY A 11 8.73 31.96 -35.12
N GLY A 12 9.05 31.89 -36.42
CA GLY A 12 8.54 30.86 -37.32
C GLY A 12 9.02 29.44 -36.98
N LEU A 13 10.21 29.30 -36.39
CA LEU A 13 10.75 28.00 -35.98
C LEU A 13 10.02 27.41 -34.76
N PHE A 14 9.40 28.25 -33.93
CA PHE A 14 8.59 27.82 -32.78
C PHE A 14 7.21 27.28 -33.17
N LEU A 15 6.69 27.62 -34.37
CA LEU A 15 5.36 27.20 -34.82
C LEU A 15 5.37 25.87 -35.60
N LEU A 16 6.54 25.33 -35.95
CA LEU A 16 6.70 24.05 -36.65
C LEU A 16 6.98 22.87 -35.69
N SER A 17 7.09 23.11 -34.38
CA SER A 17 7.38 22.06 -33.38
C SER A 17 6.13 21.29 -32.91
N CYS A 18 4.96 21.52 -33.51
CA CYS A 18 3.76 20.75 -33.24
C CYS A 18 3.55 19.76 -34.40
N SER A 19 4.43 18.77 -34.48
CA SER A 19 4.02 17.48 -35.05
C SER A 19 3.38 16.72 -33.89
N ASP A 20 2.06 16.54 -33.92
CA ASP A 20 1.41 15.52 -33.12
C ASP A 20 1.95 14.16 -33.59
N ASP A 21 3.05 13.72 -32.96
CA ASP A 21 3.62 12.37 -33.09
C ASP A 21 2.88 11.39 -32.16
N ASP A 22 1.73 11.82 -31.64
CA ASP A 22 0.77 10.95 -30.99
C ASP A 22 0.12 10.12 -32.08
N VAL A 23 0.74 8.96 -32.35
CA VAL A 23 0.05 7.84 -32.96
C VAL A 23 -1.30 7.75 -32.26
N VAL A 24 -2.39 7.96 -33.00
CA VAL A 24 -3.74 7.60 -32.54
C VAL A 24 -3.69 6.09 -32.37
N VAL A 25 -3.22 5.65 -31.21
CA VAL A 25 -3.38 4.30 -30.76
C VAL A 25 -4.87 4.20 -30.55
N ASP A 26 -5.54 3.65 -31.56
CA ASP A 26 -6.90 3.13 -31.46
C ASP A 26 -7.03 2.51 -30.08
N GLN A 27 -7.86 3.16 -29.26
CA GLN A 27 -8.42 2.72 -27.99
C GLN A 27 -7.90 1.33 -27.59
N ILE A 28 -6.78 1.28 -26.85
CA ILE A 28 -6.42 0.05 -26.15
C ILE A 28 -7.67 -0.25 -25.31
N PRO A 29 -8.38 -1.37 -25.54
CA PRO A 29 -9.53 -1.71 -24.74
C PRO A 29 -9.09 -1.67 -23.29
N ASP A 30 -9.86 -1.01 -22.41
CA ASP A 30 -9.59 -1.08 -20.99
C ASP A 30 -9.38 -2.56 -20.63
N PRO A 31 -8.30 -2.90 -19.91
CA PRO A 31 -8.04 -4.29 -19.59
C PRO A 31 -9.26 -4.85 -18.88
N ASP A 32 -9.64 -6.07 -19.24
CA ASP A 32 -10.76 -6.75 -18.60
C ASP A 32 -10.60 -6.68 -17.07
N PRO A 33 -11.69 -6.43 -16.32
CA PRO A 33 -11.62 -6.35 -14.87
C PRO A 33 -11.00 -7.63 -14.32
N ILE A 34 -9.99 -7.47 -13.45
CA ILE A 34 -9.29 -8.61 -12.84
C ILE A 34 -10.30 -9.38 -11.98
N VAL A 35 -10.60 -10.61 -12.37
CA VAL A 35 -11.45 -11.54 -11.62
C VAL A 35 -10.55 -12.46 -10.79
N TYR A 36 -10.59 -12.32 -9.48
CA TYR A 36 -9.95 -13.26 -8.56
C TYR A 36 -10.83 -14.50 -8.41
N THR A 37 -10.23 -15.69 -8.52
CA THR A 37 -10.93 -16.97 -8.34
C THR A 37 -10.13 -17.88 -7.44
N SER A 38 -10.82 -18.63 -6.57
CA SER A 38 -10.19 -19.64 -5.73
C SER A 38 -9.82 -20.91 -6.51
N GLY A 39 -10.28 -21.06 -7.76
CA GLY A 39 -10.12 -22.29 -8.52
C GLY A 39 -10.77 -23.47 -7.80
N THR A 40 -9.96 -24.40 -7.31
CA THR A 40 -10.41 -25.56 -6.52
C THR A 40 -10.25 -25.38 -5.01
N ALA A 41 -9.67 -24.27 -4.56
CA ALA A 41 -9.48 -23.98 -3.13
C ALA A 41 -10.80 -23.52 -2.47
N ASN A 42 -10.93 -23.82 -1.18
CA ASN A 42 -12.06 -23.39 -0.36
C ASN A 42 -11.55 -22.53 0.80
N PHE A 43 -11.82 -21.22 0.75
CA PHE A 43 -11.40 -20.24 1.76
C PHE A 43 -12.49 -19.92 2.79
N SER A 44 -13.54 -20.75 2.90
CA SER A 44 -14.63 -20.54 3.87
C SER A 44 -14.16 -20.46 5.32
N ASN A 45 -13.00 -21.05 5.64
CA ASN A 45 -12.39 -20.96 6.96
C ASN A 45 -10.89 -20.75 6.83
N TYR A 46 -10.38 -19.71 7.47
CA TYR A 46 -8.95 -19.45 7.61
C TYR A 46 -8.61 -19.19 9.08
N VAL A 47 -7.79 -20.05 9.66
CA VAL A 47 -7.34 -19.95 11.05
C VAL A 47 -5.83 -20.00 11.08
N ALA A 48 -5.21 -18.93 11.59
CA ALA A 48 -3.77 -18.85 11.77
C ALA A 48 -3.42 -18.95 13.26
N VAL A 49 -2.67 -19.99 13.61
CA VAL A 49 -2.16 -20.20 14.97
C VAL A 49 -0.65 -20.19 14.92
N GLY A 50 -0.02 -19.42 15.81
CA GLY A 50 1.43 -19.35 15.88
C GLY A 50 1.93 -18.42 16.97
N ASN A 51 3.09 -17.83 16.74
CA ASN A 51 3.83 -17.04 17.73
C ASN A 51 3.94 -15.58 17.27
N SER A 52 4.99 -14.89 17.73
CA SER A 52 5.33 -13.51 17.38
C SER A 52 5.30 -13.21 15.88
N ILE A 53 5.79 -14.13 15.04
CA ILE A 53 5.83 -13.95 13.58
C ILE A 53 4.42 -13.93 13.00
N THR A 54 3.54 -14.81 13.50
CA THR A 54 2.13 -14.89 13.09
C THR A 54 1.35 -13.68 13.57
N ALA A 55 1.66 -13.17 14.76
CA ALA A 55 1.01 -12.01 15.34
C ALA A 55 1.44 -10.67 14.70
N GLY A 56 2.54 -10.63 13.92
CA GLY A 56 3.08 -9.36 13.40
C GLY A 56 3.90 -8.58 14.44
N TYR A 57 4.49 -9.27 15.42
CA TYR A 57 5.42 -8.65 16.37
C TYR A 57 6.67 -8.16 15.64
N SER A 58 6.99 -6.89 15.82
CA SER A 58 8.13 -6.21 15.19
C SER A 58 8.59 -5.06 16.08
N ASP A 59 9.76 -4.47 15.81
CA ASP A 59 10.27 -3.32 16.58
C ASP A 59 10.25 -3.51 18.10
N ASN A 60 10.42 -4.76 18.56
CA ASN A 60 10.35 -5.16 19.96
C ASN A 60 9.00 -4.91 20.66
N ALA A 61 7.87 -4.88 19.94
CA ALA A 61 6.54 -4.89 20.54
C ALA A 61 5.49 -5.51 19.61
N LEU A 62 4.31 -5.77 20.18
CA LEU A 62 3.10 -5.98 19.41
C LEU A 62 2.33 -4.66 19.35
N PHE A 63 1.87 -4.26 18.17
CA PHE A 63 1.14 -3.00 17.93
C PHE A 63 0.24 -3.14 16.69
N ILE A 64 -0.77 -2.27 16.56
CA ILE A 64 -1.85 -2.46 15.57
C ILE A 64 -1.35 -2.54 14.12
N ASP A 65 -0.46 -1.63 13.69
CA ASP A 65 0.04 -1.65 12.29
C ASP A 65 0.85 -2.93 12.00
N GLY A 66 1.58 -3.45 12.97
CA GLY A 66 2.31 -4.71 12.82
C GLY A 66 1.36 -5.89 12.63
N GLN A 67 0.24 -5.88 13.37
CA GLN A 67 -0.78 -6.90 13.29
C GLN A 67 -1.56 -6.86 11.95
N THR A 68 -1.91 -5.67 11.46
CA THR A 68 -2.59 -5.52 10.16
C THR A 68 -1.69 -5.92 8.98
N ASN A 69 -0.37 -5.78 9.13
CA ASN A 69 0.62 -6.20 8.14
C ASN A 69 1.21 -7.60 8.43
N SER A 70 0.59 -8.37 9.34
CA SER A 70 1.02 -9.74 9.62
C SER A 70 0.74 -10.65 8.42
N PHE A 71 1.57 -11.70 8.23
CA PHE A 71 1.36 -12.61 7.10
C PHE A 71 -0.05 -13.25 7.06
N PRO A 72 -0.71 -13.58 8.19
CA PRO A 72 -2.09 -14.04 8.13
C PRO A 72 -3.07 -12.98 7.68
N SER A 73 -2.91 -11.73 8.12
CA SER A 73 -3.75 -10.61 7.68
C SER A 73 -3.64 -10.41 6.18
N MET A 74 -2.40 -10.33 5.66
CA MET A 74 -2.16 -10.18 4.21
C MET A 74 -2.73 -11.35 3.40
N LEU A 75 -2.61 -12.59 3.90
CA LEU A 75 -3.21 -13.74 3.22
C LEU A 75 -4.74 -13.67 3.24
N ALA A 76 -5.33 -13.30 4.37
CA ALA A 76 -6.77 -13.18 4.51
C ALA A 76 -7.36 -12.10 3.59
N GLU A 77 -6.69 -10.96 3.44
CA GLU A 77 -7.07 -9.92 2.48
C GLU A 77 -7.14 -10.48 1.05
N ASN A 78 -6.18 -11.32 0.65
CA ASN A 78 -6.21 -11.99 -0.64
C ASN A 78 -7.30 -13.06 -0.73
N PHE A 79 -7.56 -13.80 0.35
CA PHE A 79 -8.61 -14.82 0.38
C PHE A 79 -10.00 -14.19 0.27
N ALA A 80 -10.23 -13.03 0.86
CA ALA A 80 -11.49 -12.30 0.76
C ALA A 80 -11.86 -11.96 -0.70
N LEU A 81 -10.86 -11.69 -1.55
CA LEU A 81 -11.07 -11.47 -2.99
C LEU A 81 -11.53 -12.73 -3.74
N ALA A 82 -11.27 -13.91 -3.20
CA ALA A 82 -11.52 -15.22 -3.82
C ALA A 82 -12.60 -16.05 -3.09
N GLY A 83 -13.52 -15.40 -2.36
CA GLY A 83 -14.62 -16.07 -1.66
C GLY A 83 -14.31 -16.50 -0.21
N GLY A 84 -13.23 -15.99 0.37
CA GLY A 84 -13.00 -15.98 1.81
C GLY A 84 -13.88 -14.96 2.53
N GLY A 85 -13.83 -14.97 3.86
CA GLY A 85 -14.59 -14.06 4.71
C GLY A 85 -13.72 -13.13 5.54
N ASP A 86 -14.35 -12.42 6.47
CA ASP A 86 -13.68 -11.53 7.41
C ASP A 86 -12.66 -12.28 8.26
N PHE A 87 -11.50 -11.64 8.49
CA PHE A 87 -10.44 -12.17 9.35
C PHE A 87 -10.28 -11.29 10.58
N ASN A 88 -10.48 -11.90 11.76
CA ASN A 88 -10.48 -11.20 13.02
C ASN A 88 -9.18 -11.45 13.79
N ILE A 89 -8.51 -10.36 14.18
CA ILE A 89 -7.26 -10.38 14.95
C ILE A 89 -7.51 -9.66 16.28
N PRO A 90 -7.02 -10.17 17.42
CA PRO A 90 -7.04 -9.43 18.67
C PRO A 90 -6.03 -8.29 18.63
N PHE A 91 -6.46 -7.13 18.12
CA PHE A 91 -5.60 -5.97 17.96
C PHE A 91 -5.20 -5.34 19.30
N MET A 92 -3.99 -4.79 19.32
CA MET A 92 -3.56 -3.82 20.32
C MET A 92 -4.42 -2.56 20.20
N ALA A 93 -4.58 -1.84 21.32
CA ALA A 93 -5.40 -0.64 21.37
C ALA A 93 -4.82 0.54 20.57
N ASP A 94 -3.52 0.50 20.25
CA ASP A 94 -2.79 1.57 19.60
C ASP A 94 -1.60 1.07 18.76
N ASN A 95 -0.87 2.02 18.20
CA ASN A 95 0.32 1.79 17.39
C ASN A 95 1.65 1.93 18.18
N LEU A 96 1.57 2.08 19.51
CA LEU A 96 2.74 2.14 20.38
C LEU A 96 3.09 0.75 20.90
N GLY A 97 2.09 -0.09 21.13
CA GLY A 97 2.29 -1.40 21.75
C GLY A 97 2.59 -1.30 23.24
N GLY A 98 3.23 -2.34 23.79
CA GLY A 98 3.51 -2.42 25.22
C GLY A 98 2.29 -2.79 26.05
N ALA A 99 2.43 -2.78 27.37
CA ALA A 99 1.36 -3.13 28.30
C ALA A 99 1.61 -2.54 29.69
N THR A 100 0.51 -2.22 30.39
CA THR A 100 0.55 -1.80 31.80
C THR A 100 -0.30 -2.73 32.66
N LEU A 101 0.14 -2.94 33.90
CA LEU A 101 -0.64 -3.63 34.93
C LEU A 101 -0.79 -2.71 36.13
N GLY A 102 -2.03 -2.32 36.47
CA GLY A 102 -2.29 -1.34 37.53
C GLY A 102 -1.67 0.04 37.26
N GLY A 103 -1.55 0.42 35.98
CA GLY A 103 -0.92 1.68 35.56
C GLY A 103 0.61 1.67 35.55
N GLN A 104 1.26 0.57 35.94
CA GLN A 104 2.71 0.41 35.82
C GLN A 104 3.08 -0.32 34.53
N PRO A 105 4.07 0.16 33.75
CA PRO A 105 4.48 -0.51 32.53
C PRO A 105 5.14 -1.86 32.84
N ILE A 106 4.69 -2.91 32.15
CA ILE A 106 5.25 -4.27 32.22
C ILE A 106 5.90 -4.71 30.90
N LEU A 107 5.53 -4.07 29.79
CA LEU A 107 6.16 -4.20 28.48
C LEU A 107 6.39 -2.79 27.90
N GLY A 108 7.54 -2.59 27.26
CA GLY A 108 7.86 -1.32 26.61
C GLY A 108 7.11 -1.13 25.29
N ASN A 109 7.02 0.11 24.85
CA ASN A 109 6.51 0.46 23.52
C ASN A 109 7.48 0.00 22.43
N ARG A 110 6.99 -0.04 21.19
CA ARG A 110 7.78 -0.33 20.00
C ARG A 110 8.94 0.65 19.84
N LEU A 111 10.03 0.16 19.25
CA LEU A 111 11.21 0.94 18.91
C LEU A 111 10.97 1.69 17.60
N ILE A 112 10.84 3.01 17.68
CA ILE A 112 10.71 3.88 16.51
C ILE A 112 11.69 5.04 16.57
N LEU A 113 12.15 5.46 15.39
CA LEU A 113 12.89 6.70 15.23
C LEU A 113 11.88 7.85 15.23
N ASP A 114 11.85 8.62 16.31
CA ASP A 114 11.06 9.84 16.41
C ASP A 114 11.95 11.07 16.24
N PHE A 115 11.63 11.90 15.24
CA PHE A 115 12.33 13.15 14.93
C PHE A 115 11.63 14.38 15.52
N SER A 116 10.59 14.21 16.34
CA SER A 116 9.81 15.32 16.92
C SER A 116 10.60 16.26 17.84
N SER A 117 11.81 15.88 18.23
CA SER A 117 12.70 16.64 19.14
C SER A 117 13.88 17.33 18.44
N GLY A 118 13.90 17.38 17.10
CA GLY A 118 14.93 18.04 16.28
C GLY A 118 14.61 19.46 15.86
#